data_AF-A0A9D7K933-F1
#
_entry.id   AF-A0A9D7K933-F1
#
_cell.length_a   1.000
_cell.length_b   1.000
_cell.length_c   1.000
_cell.angle_alpha   90.00
_cell.angle_beta   90.00
_cell.angle_gamma   90.00
#
_symmetry.space_group_name_H-M   'P 1'
#
loop_
_entity.id
_entity.type
_entity.pdbx_description
1 polymer ?
#
loop_
_entity_poly.entity_id
_entity_poly.type
_entity_poly.pdbx_seq_one_letter_code
_entity_poly.pdbx_strand_id
1 'polypeptide(L)' 'MSFNQPPEWSRQAIWYQIFIERFRDGNPENNPTRNTCKNALTDSIPDNWTVTPWNNDWYTMENWAKETGPDFY' A
#
# COMPACT_ATOMS: atom_id res chain seq x y z
N MET A 1 -23.53 -6.69 24.52
CA MET A 1 -22.87 -5.39 24.76
C MET A 1 -22.89 -4.61 23.46
N SER A 2 -23.33 -3.36 23.49
CA SER A 2 -23.39 -2.50 22.30
C SER A 2 -22.22 -1.52 22.35
N PHE A 3 -21.37 -1.52 21.32
CA PHE A 3 -20.18 -0.66 21.20
C PHE A 3 -20.56 0.69 20.59
N ASN A 4 -21.43 1.45 21.26
CA ASN A 4 -21.90 2.75 20.75
C ASN A 4 -20.95 3.91 21.03
N GLN A 5 -19.82 3.67 21.70
CA GLN A 5 -18.82 4.68 22.03
C GLN A 5 -17.41 4.09 21.87
N PRO A 6 -16.41 4.90 21.47
CA PRO A 6 -15.02 4.50 21.47
C PRO A 6 -14.54 4.12 22.89
N PRO A 7 -13.53 3.24 23.01
CA PRO A 7 -13.03 2.84 24.32
C PRO A 7 -12.32 4.01 25.02
N GLU A 8 -12.41 4.06 26.35
CA GLU A 8 -11.90 5.18 27.17
C GLU A 8 -10.43 5.53 26.87
N TRP A 9 -9.58 4.50 26.74
CA TRP A 9 -8.14 4.67 26.51
C TRP A 9 -7.81 5.42 25.22
N SER A 10 -8.71 5.39 24.22
CA SER A 10 -8.48 6.03 22.92
C SER A 10 -8.28 7.54 23.02
N ARG A 11 -8.85 8.18 24.05
CA ARG A 11 -8.70 9.63 24.31
C ARG A 11 -7.32 10.01 24.86
N GLN A 12 -6.62 9.05 25.46
CA GLN A 12 -5.33 9.28 26.11
C GLN A 12 -4.15 8.75 25.28
N ALA A 13 -4.44 8.08 24.16
CA ALA A 13 -3.43 7.50 23.29
C ALA A 13 -2.75 8.57 22.40
N ILE A 14 -1.48 8.32 22.09
CA ILE A 14 -0.77 8.97 20.99
C ILE A 14 -0.89 8.06 19.78
N TRP A 15 -1.36 8.61 18.65
CA TRP A 15 -1.60 7.86 17.44
C TRP A 15 -0.49 8.07 16.42
N TYR A 16 0.01 6.98 15.86
CA TYR A 16 0.93 6.98 14.73
C TYR A 16 0.20 6.40 13.51
N GLN A 17 0.08 7.19 12.45
CA GLN A 17 -0.40 6.72 11.16
C GLN A 17 0.75 6.10 10.37
N ILE A 18 0.55 4.89 9.85
CA ILE A 18 1.57 4.13 9.11
C ILE A 18 1.00 3.71 7.76
N PHE A 19 1.71 4.04 6.69
CA PHE A 19 1.53 3.44 5.37
C PHE A 19 2.41 2.17 5.30
N ILE A 20 1.78 1.01 5.47
CA ILE A 20 2.49 -0.27 5.71
C ILE A 20 3.45 -0.64 4.57
N GLU A 21 3.07 -0.31 3.34
CA GLU A 21 3.81 -0.58 2.12
C GLU A 21 5.03 0.34 1.92
N ARG A 22 5.16 1.41 2.72
CA ARG A 22 6.28 2.38 2.67
C ARG A 22 7.02 2.55 4.01
N PHE A 23 6.64 1.82 5.06
CA PHE A 23 7.28 1.94 6.36
C PHE A 23 8.51 1.04 6.48
N ARG A 24 8.33 -0.27 6.26
CA ARG A 24 9.40 -1.28 6.28
C ARG A 24 8.91 -2.62 5.74
N ASP A 25 9.65 -3.20 4.80
CA ASP A 25 9.48 -4.62 4.45
C ASP A 25 10.11 -5.50 5.55
N GLY A 26 9.24 -6.10 6.38
CA GLY A 26 9.65 -6.95 7.50
C GLY A 26 9.72 -8.44 7.16
N ASN A 27 9.13 -8.86 6.04
CA ASN A 27 9.13 -10.25 5.59
C ASN A 27 8.98 -10.31 4.06
N PRO A 28 10.09 -10.30 3.30
CA PRO A 28 10.02 -10.31 1.84
C PRO A 28 9.33 -11.53 1.23
N GLU A 29 9.19 -12.63 1.98
CA GLU A 29 8.53 -13.85 1.51
C GLU A 29 7.01 -13.68 1.31
N ASN A 30 6.41 -12.66 1.93
CA ASN A 30 5.00 -12.34 1.75
C ASN A 30 4.76 -11.17 0.78
N ASN A 31 5.80 -10.68 0.10
CA ASN A 31 5.65 -9.62 -0.87
C ASN A 31 4.64 -10.02 -1.97
N PRO A 32 3.85 -9.05 -2.47
CA PRO A 32 2.87 -9.34 -3.48
C PRO A 32 3.54 -9.88 -4.74
N THR A 33 2.84 -10.78 -5.42
CA THR A 33 3.17 -11.22 -6.77
C THR A 33 2.08 -10.74 -7.72
N ARG A 34 2.37 -10.76 -9.03
CA ARG A 34 1.35 -10.46 -10.05
C ARG A 34 0.10 -11.34 -9.87
N ASN A 35 0.26 -12.59 -9.42
CA ASN A 35 -0.84 -13.51 -9.18
C ASN A 35 -1.68 -13.14 -7.95
N THR A 36 -1.05 -12.72 -6.84
CA THR A 36 -1.80 -12.33 -5.63
C THR A 36 -2.54 -11.01 -5.82
N CYS A 37 -2.09 -10.17 -6.75
CA CYS A 37 -2.75 -8.91 -7.11
C CYS A 37 -3.95 -9.08 -8.06
N LYS A 38 -4.17 -10.28 -8.62
CA LYS A 38 -5.30 -10.52 -9.54
C LYS A 38 -6.63 -10.13 -8.88
N ASN A 39 -7.43 -9.33 -9.59
CA ASN A 39 -8.70 -8.77 -9.11
C ASN A 39 -8.62 -7.82 -7.91
N ALA A 40 -7.42 -7.37 -7.51
CA ALA A 40 -7.27 -6.35 -6.47
C ALA A 40 -7.60 -4.93 -6.98
N LEU A 41 -7.54 -4.71 -8.29
CA LEU A 41 -7.85 -3.45 -8.96
C LEU A 41 -8.91 -3.68 -10.05
N THR A 42 -9.58 -2.59 -10.44
CA THR A 42 -10.54 -2.61 -11.57
C THR A 42 -9.81 -2.76 -12.90
N ASP A 43 -8.60 -2.21 -13.01
CA ASP A 43 -7.77 -2.25 -14.21
C ASP A 43 -6.93 -3.53 -14.29
N SER A 44 -6.56 -3.90 -15.52
CA SER A 44 -5.62 -5.00 -15.76
C SER A 44 -4.23 -4.66 -15.24
N ILE A 45 -3.55 -5.65 -14.64
CA ILE A 45 -2.18 -5.51 -14.17
C ILE A 45 -1.21 -5.56 -15.38
N PRO A 46 -0.34 -4.55 -15.59
CA PRO A 46 0.66 -4.53 -16.66
C PRO A 46 1.55 -5.77 -16.68
N ASP A 47 2.09 -6.09 -17.85
CA ASP A 47 3.01 -7.23 -18.00
C ASP A 47 4.36 -6.98 -17.31
N ASN A 48 4.81 -5.73 -17.25
CA ASN A 48 6.05 -5.31 -16.60
C ASN A 48 5.89 -5.03 -15.09
N TRP A 49 4.74 -5.38 -14.49
CA TRP A 49 4.46 -5.17 -13.07
C TRP A 49 5.54 -5.78 -12.18
N THR A 50 6.04 -5.01 -11.23
CA THR A 50 7.05 -5.45 -10.25
C THR A 50 6.76 -4.84 -8.88
N VAL A 51 7.28 -5.48 -7.84
CA VAL A 51 7.19 -4.95 -6.47
C VAL A 51 7.96 -3.63 -6.38
N THR A 52 7.29 -2.58 -5.93
CA THR A 52 7.93 -1.29 -5.60
C THR A 52 8.74 -1.43 -4.31
N PRO A 53 10.03 -1.04 -4.29
CA PRO A 53 10.80 -1.00 -3.06
C PRO A 53 10.13 -0.12 -2.00
N TRP A 54 10.10 -0.57 -0.74
CA TRP A 54 9.43 0.16 0.35
C TRP A 54 10.02 1.56 0.60
N ASN A 55 11.29 1.78 0.25
CA ASN A 55 12.00 3.06 0.35
C ASN A 55 11.98 3.89 -0.94
N ASN A 56 11.15 3.53 -1.92
CA ASN A 56 11.03 4.29 -3.17
C ASN A 56 10.56 5.72 -2.89
N ASP A 57 11.09 6.67 -3.68
CA ASP A 57 10.69 8.07 -3.61
C ASP A 57 9.18 8.22 -3.82
N TRP A 58 8.56 9.07 -3.00
CA TRP A 58 7.14 9.35 -3.05
C TRP A 58 6.76 10.15 -4.29
N TYR A 59 7.67 10.97 -4.80
CA TYR A 59 7.43 11.86 -5.94
C TYR A 59 7.92 11.28 -7.27
N THR A 60 8.21 9.99 -7.31
CA THR A 60 8.66 9.31 -8.51
C THR A 60 7.70 8.17 -8.84
N MET A 61 7.02 8.28 -9.99
CA MET A 61 6.19 7.21 -10.53
C MET A 61 7.02 5.96 -10.85
N GLU A 62 6.52 4.80 -10.46
CA GLU A 62 7.16 3.52 -10.77
C GLU A 62 7.17 3.24 -12.26
N ASN A 63 8.23 2.58 -12.74
CA ASN A 63 8.39 2.30 -14.17
C ASN A 63 7.24 1.45 -14.73
N TRP A 64 6.72 0.50 -13.96
CA TRP A 64 5.58 -0.32 -14.38
C TRP A 64 4.27 0.48 -14.40
N ALA A 65 4.12 1.48 -13.53
CA ALA A 65 2.90 2.27 -13.43
C ALA A 65 2.77 3.30 -14.55
N LYS A 66 3.88 3.75 -15.16
CA LYS A 66 3.87 4.68 -16.31
C LYS A 66 3.06 4.17 -17.50
N GLU A 67 2.92 2.86 -17.65
CA GLU A 67 2.11 2.24 -18.70
C GLU A 67 0.59 2.26 -18.40
N THR A 68 0.20 2.54 -17.15
CA THR A 68 -1.21 2.48 -16.69
C THR A 68 -2.00 3.78 -16.85
N GLY A 69 -1.36 4.87 -17.29
CA GLY A 69 -2.08 6.03 -17.80
C GLY A 69 -1.91 7.34 -17.01
N PRO A 70 -2.53 7.53 -15.83
CA PRO A 70 -2.77 8.88 -15.33
C PRO A 70 -1.48 9.63 -15.01
N ASP A 71 -1.49 10.94 -15.34
CA ASP A 71 -0.38 11.84 -15.08
C ASP A 71 0.00 11.82 -13.60
N PHE A 72 1.29 11.68 -13.34
CA PHE A 72 1.88 11.81 -12.01
C PHE A 72 2.06 13.30 -11.72
N TYR A 73 1.35 13.82 -10.71
CA TYR A 73 1.29 15.25 -10.37
C TYR A 73 2.63 15.88 -9.97
#